data_AF-A0A6G1RKK6-F1
#
_entry.id   AF-A0A6G1RKK6-F1
#
_cell.length_a   1.000
_cell.length_b   1.000
_cell.length_c   1.000
_cell.angle_alpha   90.00
_cell.angle_beta   90.00
_cell.angle_gamma   90.00
#
_symmetry.space_group_name_H-M   'P 1'
#
loop_
_entity.id
_entity.type
_entity.pdbx_description
1 polymer ?
#
loop_
_entity_poly.entity_id
_entity_poly.type
_entity_poly.pdbx_seq_one_letter_code
_entity_poly.pdbx_strand_id
1 'polypeptide(L)'
;DHKWIVKPNCNNIGEVFCYLPLRIKTGLPLHINGCFAVTSNRKEIWKTDTKGRWNTVFMRHVIVKAYIEALCVLRDMAINGELVDYSYYAVWPDPDSVHDDFSVICQGFYEDIAHMKSKEGIKVFSDGFSWVSMKNVRFLDDSILKRP
;
A
#
# COMPACT_ATOMS: atom_id res chain seq x y z
N ASP A 1 23.58 -8.95 -13.79
CA ASP A 1 22.93 -9.39 -12.53
C ASP A 1 22.24 -8.21 -11.82
N HIS A 2 21.13 -7.71 -12.39
CA HIS A 2 20.43 -6.55 -11.85
C HIS A 2 19.42 -6.99 -10.79
N LYS A 3 19.89 -7.19 -9.55
CA LYS A 3 19.01 -7.42 -8.40
C LYS A 3 18.67 -6.10 -7.72
N TRP A 4 17.44 -5.99 -7.25
CA TRP A 4 16.87 -4.81 -6.60
C TRP A 4 16.76 -5.03 -5.09
N ILE A 5 16.96 -3.96 -4.32
CA ILE A 5 16.72 -3.94 -2.88
C ILE A 5 15.51 -3.07 -2.63
N VAL A 6 14.46 -3.66 -2.04
CA VAL A 6 13.32 -2.89 -1.55
C VAL A 6 13.68 -2.42 -0.15
N LYS A 7 13.92 -1.11 0.00
CA LYS A 7 14.14 -0.51 1.32
C LYS A 7 12.79 -0.14 1.91
N PRO A 8 12.25 -0.87 2.92
CA PRO A 8 11.16 -0.34 3.73
C PRO A 8 11.64 0.98 4.33
N ASN A 9 10.97 2.07 3.96
CA ASN A 9 11.32 3.39 4.43
C ASN A 9 10.86 3.56 5.89
N CYS A 10 11.57 2.97 6.85
CA CYS A 10 11.21 3.09 8.27
C CYS A 10 11.26 4.56 8.77
N ASN A 11 11.97 5.45 8.05
CA ASN A 11 12.15 6.86 8.41
C ASN A 11 11.65 7.86 7.34
N ASN A 12 11.28 7.41 6.14
CA ASN A 12 10.92 8.28 5.02
C ASN A 12 9.47 8.05 4.62
N ILE A 13 8.61 8.84 5.25
CA ILE A 13 7.19 8.87 4.96
C ILE A 13 6.96 9.20 3.48
N GLY A 14 6.17 8.38 2.78
CA GLY A 14 5.78 8.61 1.40
C GLY A 14 5.18 9.99 1.17
N GLU A 15 5.26 10.48 -0.06
CA GLU A 15 4.81 11.83 -0.42
C GLU A 15 3.86 11.80 -1.60
N VAL A 16 2.97 12.80 -1.65
CA VAL A 16 2.10 13.01 -2.81
C VAL A 16 2.76 13.97 -3.81
N PHE A 17 2.59 13.63 -5.09
CA PHE A 17 2.91 14.46 -6.23
C PHE A 17 1.62 14.70 -7.01
N CYS A 18 1.42 15.95 -7.42
CA CYS A 18 0.33 16.32 -8.33
C CYS A 18 0.93 17.29 -9.37
N TYR A 19 1.45 16.69 -10.45
CA TYR A 19 2.27 17.31 -11.51
C TYR A 19 3.62 17.90 -11.05
N LEU A 20 3.67 18.44 -9.84
CA LEU A 20 4.87 18.91 -9.15
C LEU A 20 4.88 18.34 -7.72
N PRO A 21 6.06 18.25 -7.07
CA PRO A 21 6.16 17.81 -5.68
C PRO A 21 5.24 18.58 -4.76
N LEU A 22 4.52 17.87 -3.88
CA LEU A 22 3.84 18.45 -2.73
C LEU A 22 4.63 18.04 -1.48
N ARG A 23 4.77 18.95 -0.52
CA ARG A 23 5.36 18.62 0.79
C ARG A 23 4.33 17.94 1.72
N ILE A 24 3.49 17.08 1.15
CA ILE A 24 2.41 16.38 1.87
C ILE A 24 2.87 14.94 2.09
N LYS A 25 3.15 14.64 3.35
CA LYS A 25 3.54 13.32 3.82
C LYS A 25 2.29 12.45 3.98
N THR A 26 2.30 11.23 3.46
CA THR A 26 1.13 10.33 3.43
C THR A 26 1.08 9.36 4.59
N GLY A 27 2.22 9.07 5.21
CA GLY A 27 2.40 7.96 6.15
C GLY A 27 2.53 6.59 5.46
N LEU A 28 2.40 6.52 4.13
CA LEU A 28 2.50 5.28 3.36
C LEU A 28 3.97 4.96 3.04
N PRO A 29 4.34 3.68 2.85
CA PRO A 29 5.69 3.28 2.46
C PRO A 29 6.00 3.53 0.98
N LEU A 30 5.22 4.37 0.29
CA LEU A 30 5.39 4.69 -1.13
C LEU A 30 5.02 6.13 -1.46
N HIS A 31 5.59 6.64 -2.55
CA HIS A 31 5.21 7.91 -3.15
C HIS A 31 4.02 7.72 -4.09
N ILE A 32 3.10 8.68 -4.11
CA ILE A 32 1.91 8.65 -4.97
C ILE A 32 1.95 9.85 -5.90
N ASN A 33 1.97 9.62 -7.21
CA ASN A 33 1.78 10.67 -8.19
C ASN A 33 0.39 10.55 -8.83
N GLY A 34 -0.39 11.62 -8.80
CA GLY A 34 -1.76 11.60 -9.33
C GLY A 34 -2.45 12.95 -9.38
N CYS A 35 -3.61 13.00 -10.02
CA CYS A 35 -4.39 14.21 -10.25
C CYS A 35 -5.21 14.62 -9.00
N PHE A 36 -4.55 14.88 -7.87
CA PHE A 36 -5.22 15.34 -6.65
C PHE A 36 -5.76 16.75 -6.82
N ALA A 37 -6.98 16.99 -6.35
CA ALA A 37 -7.45 18.34 -6.10
C ALA A 37 -6.74 18.89 -4.86
N VAL A 38 -5.96 19.96 -5.02
CA VAL A 38 -5.16 20.58 -3.95
C VAL A 38 -5.67 21.98 -3.61
N THR A 39 -5.38 22.45 -2.41
CA THR A 39 -5.64 23.84 -2.00
C THR A 39 -4.82 24.83 -2.83
N SER A 40 -5.22 26.10 -2.86
CA SER A 40 -4.56 27.13 -3.70
C SER A 40 -3.08 27.33 -3.34
N ASN A 41 -2.72 27.16 -2.06
CA ASN A 41 -1.33 27.23 -1.59
C ASN A 41 -0.56 25.90 -1.77
N ARG A 42 -1.21 24.86 -2.30
CA ARG A 42 -0.68 23.52 -2.57
C ARG A 42 -0.03 22.85 -1.35
N LYS A 43 -0.51 23.16 -0.14
CA LYS A 43 -0.02 22.55 1.11
C LYS A 43 -0.90 21.40 1.60
N GLU A 44 -2.11 21.27 1.08
CA GLU A 44 -3.10 20.27 1.52
C GLU A 44 -3.90 19.76 0.33
N ILE A 45 -4.51 18.58 0.48
CA ILE A 45 -5.52 18.09 -0.45
C ILE A 45 -6.90 18.68 -0.11
N TRP A 46 -7.74 18.89 -1.11
CA TRP A 46 -9.10 19.39 -0.91
C TRP A 46 -9.99 18.31 -0.28
N LYS A 47 -10.83 18.67 0.70
CA LYS A 47 -11.61 17.70 1.49
C LYS A 47 -13.13 17.84 1.35
N THR A 48 -13.61 18.99 0.87
CA THR A 48 -15.06 19.31 0.77
C THR A 48 -15.57 19.31 -0.68
N ASP A 49 -16.88 19.27 -0.83
CA ASP A 49 -17.59 19.46 -2.11
C ASP A 49 -17.15 18.46 -3.20
N THR A 50 -17.29 18.85 -4.46
CA THR A 50 -16.92 18.03 -5.62
C THR A 50 -15.43 17.68 -5.63
N LYS A 51 -14.55 18.59 -5.18
CA LYS A 51 -13.09 18.38 -5.15
C LYS A 51 -12.68 17.35 -4.10
N GLY A 52 -13.28 17.41 -2.90
CA GLY A 52 -13.09 16.42 -1.85
C GLY A 52 -13.61 15.06 -2.26
N ARG A 53 -14.82 15.01 -2.81
CA ARG A 53 -15.41 13.76 -3.34
C ARG A 53 -14.55 13.14 -4.43
N TRP A 54 -13.98 13.95 -5.32
CA TRP A 54 -13.00 13.50 -6.31
C TRP A 54 -11.80 12.83 -5.64
N ASN A 55 -11.16 13.49 -4.67
CA ASN A 55 -10.01 12.93 -3.96
C ASN A 55 -10.36 11.60 -3.27
N THR A 56 -11.51 11.50 -2.59
CA THR A 56 -11.96 10.25 -1.96
C THR A 56 -12.12 9.12 -2.97
N VAL A 57 -12.81 9.37 -4.09
CA VAL A 57 -13.01 8.38 -5.16
C VAL A 57 -11.68 7.97 -5.80
N PHE A 58 -10.82 8.95 -6.09
CA PHE A 58 -9.51 8.72 -6.67
C PHE A 58 -8.63 7.86 -5.76
N MET A 59 -8.56 8.20 -4.47
CA MET A 59 -7.83 7.42 -3.46
C MET A 59 -8.39 6.00 -3.33
N ARG A 60 -9.70 5.85 -3.09
CA ARG A 60 -10.30 4.53 -2.82
C ARG A 60 -10.25 3.57 -4.00
N HIS A 61 -10.43 4.06 -5.23
CA HIS A 61 -10.65 3.19 -6.38
C HIS A 61 -9.50 3.17 -7.38
N VAL A 62 -8.74 4.26 -7.52
CA VAL A 62 -7.62 4.33 -8.46
C VAL A 62 -6.32 3.99 -7.74
N ILE A 63 -6.01 4.70 -6.65
CA ILE A 63 -4.74 4.50 -5.94
C ILE A 63 -4.68 3.13 -5.29
N VAL A 64 -5.73 2.68 -4.61
CA VAL A 64 -5.76 1.33 -4.01
C VAL A 64 -5.51 0.24 -5.05
N LYS A 65 -6.13 0.33 -6.23
CA LYS A 65 -5.90 -0.65 -7.31
C LYS A 65 -4.45 -0.61 -7.81
N ALA A 66 -3.89 0.58 -8.04
CA ALA A 66 -2.51 0.73 -8.47
C ALA A 66 -1.52 0.21 -7.42
N TYR A 67 -1.83 0.41 -6.13
CA TYR A 67 -1.03 -0.10 -5.01
C TYR A 67 -1.02 -1.63 -5.01
N ILE A 68 -2.19 -2.26 -5.08
CA ILE A 68 -2.29 -3.72 -5.15
C ILE A 68 -1.55 -4.28 -6.36
N GLU A 69 -1.66 -3.62 -7.51
CA GLU A 69 -0.91 -4.04 -8.72
C GLU A 69 0.60 -3.91 -8.52
N ALA A 70 1.07 -2.85 -7.87
CA ALA A 70 2.49 -2.71 -7.51
C ALA A 70 2.97 -3.86 -6.60
N LEU A 71 2.12 -4.35 -5.69
CA LEU A 71 2.45 -5.54 -4.89
C LEU A 71 2.52 -6.81 -5.74
N CYS A 72 1.64 -6.97 -6.72
CA CYS A 72 1.71 -8.08 -7.68
C CYS A 72 3.02 -8.05 -8.47
N VAL A 73 3.45 -6.87 -8.93
CA VAL A 73 4.74 -6.71 -9.61
C VAL A 73 5.90 -7.07 -8.67
N LEU A 74 5.90 -6.58 -7.43
CA LEU A 74 6.94 -6.90 -6.45
C LEU A 74 6.99 -8.40 -6.11
N ARG A 75 5.83 -9.07 -6.03
CA ARG A 75 5.75 -10.52 -5.92
C ARG A 75 6.42 -11.20 -7.10
N ASP A 76 6.07 -10.81 -8.32
CA ASP A 76 6.58 -11.48 -9.52
C ASP A 76 8.10 -11.30 -9.64
N MET A 77 8.62 -10.11 -9.30
CA MET A 77 10.06 -9.86 -9.15
C MET A 77 10.70 -10.74 -8.07
N ALA A 78 10.03 -10.95 -6.93
CA ALA A 78 10.52 -11.84 -5.87
C ALA A 78 10.59 -13.30 -6.33
N ILE A 79 9.55 -13.78 -7.03
CA ILE A 79 9.49 -15.14 -7.62
C ILE A 79 10.64 -15.35 -8.62
N ASN A 80 10.93 -14.33 -9.42
CA ASN A 80 12.01 -14.36 -10.41
C ASN A 80 13.42 -14.22 -9.80
N GLY A 81 13.54 -14.07 -8.47
CA GLY A 81 14.83 -13.89 -7.81
C GLY A 81 15.49 -12.53 -8.09
N GLU A 82 14.69 -11.54 -8.50
CA GLU A 82 15.14 -10.18 -8.82
C GLU A 82 15.24 -9.31 -7.57
N LEU A 83 14.58 -9.66 -6.47
CA LEU A 83 14.62 -8.93 -5.20
C LEU A 83 15.57 -9.59 -4.19
N VAL A 84 16.35 -8.78 -3.48
CA VAL A 84 17.25 -9.21 -2.39
C VAL A 84 16.61 -8.91 -1.04
N ASP A 85 16.60 -9.89 -0.13
CA ASP A 85 16.13 -9.79 1.26
C ASP A 85 14.72 -9.15 1.39
N TYR A 86 13.85 -9.42 0.42
CA TYR A 86 12.54 -8.80 0.35
C TYR A 86 11.55 -9.46 1.31
N SER A 87 11.03 -8.66 2.25
CA SER A 87 9.89 -9.02 3.09
C SER A 87 8.61 -8.49 2.45
N TYR A 88 7.66 -9.37 2.12
CA TYR A 88 6.46 -8.98 1.37
C TYR A 88 5.62 -7.87 2.04
N TYR A 89 5.62 -7.83 3.38
CA TYR A 89 4.89 -6.86 4.18
C TYR A 89 5.62 -5.51 4.33
N ALA A 90 6.87 -5.40 3.86
CA ALA A 90 7.70 -4.19 3.98
C ALA A 90 7.10 -2.94 3.29
N VAL A 91 6.18 -3.17 2.37
CA VAL A 91 5.51 -2.14 1.56
C VAL A 91 4.02 -2.06 1.85
N TRP A 92 3.53 -2.65 2.94
CA TRP A 92 2.12 -2.58 3.31
C TRP A 92 1.85 -1.31 4.14
N PRO A 93 0.67 -0.67 3.99
CA PRO A 93 0.30 0.46 4.83
C PRO A 93 0.25 0.07 6.30
N ASP A 94 0.86 0.86 7.17
CA ASP A 94 0.69 0.72 8.61
C ASP A 94 -0.43 1.69 9.08
N PRO A 95 -1.57 1.17 9.59
CA PRO A 95 -2.69 2.00 10.04
C PRO A 95 -2.31 3.07 11.07
N ASP A 96 -1.30 2.80 11.92
CA ASP A 96 -0.86 3.74 12.96
C ASP A 96 0.07 4.83 12.41
N SER A 97 0.63 4.63 11.23
CA SER A 97 1.55 5.56 10.57
C SER A 97 0.90 6.40 9.47
N VAL A 98 -0.22 5.95 8.89
CA VAL A 98 -0.91 6.63 7.79
C VAL A 98 -1.60 7.91 8.27
N HIS A 99 -1.33 9.02 7.60
CA HIS A 99 -1.96 10.31 7.90
C HIS A 99 -3.46 10.26 7.56
N ASP A 100 -4.31 10.88 8.39
CA ASP A 100 -5.79 10.84 8.29
C ASP A 100 -6.33 11.10 6.89
N ASP A 101 -5.77 12.09 6.20
CA ASP A 101 -6.10 12.46 4.81
C ASP A 101 -5.98 11.30 3.79
N PHE A 102 -5.20 10.28 4.11
CA PHE A 102 -4.93 9.10 3.28
C PHE A 102 -5.44 7.79 3.89
N SER A 103 -6.14 7.84 5.03
CA SER A 103 -6.73 6.68 5.71
C SER A 103 -7.60 5.82 4.78
N VAL A 104 -8.31 6.47 3.84
CA VAL A 104 -9.12 5.81 2.80
C VAL A 104 -8.30 4.85 1.93
N ILE A 105 -7.02 5.14 1.69
CA ILE A 105 -6.12 4.25 0.94
C ILE A 105 -5.80 3.02 1.79
N CYS A 106 -5.42 3.22 3.05
CA CYS A 106 -5.10 2.13 3.98
C CYS A 106 -6.30 1.19 4.18
N GLN A 107 -7.47 1.77 4.47
CA GLN A 107 -8.71 1.01 4.61
C GLN A 107 -9.03 0.25 3.32
N GLY A 108 -9.04 0.94 2.17
CA GLY A 108 -9.36 0.31 0.89
C GLY A 108 -8.40 -0.79 0.49
N PHE A 109 -7.11 -0.65 0.84
CA PHE A 109 -6.08 -1.66 0.63
C PHE A 109 -6.42 -2.96 1.38
N TYR A 110 -6.69 -2.88 2.68
CA TYR A 110 -7.02 -4.06 3.48
C TYR A 110 -8.38 -4.65 3.14
N GLU A 111 -9.38 -3.81 2.84
CA GLU A 111 -10.69 -4.27 2.36
C GLU A 111 -10.55 -5.08 1.08
N ASP A 112 -9.81 -4.58 0.09
CA ASP A 112 -9.66 -5.25 -1.20
C ASP A 112 -8.84 -6.53 -1.06
N ILE A 113 -7.79 -6.55 -0.23
CA ILE A 113 -7.03 -7.78 0.06
C ILE A 113 -7.90 -8.83 0.77
N ALA A 114 -8.73 -8.42 1.74
CA ALA A 114 -9.57 -9.32 2.51
C ALA A 114 -10.77 -9.85 1.71
N HIS A 115 -11.37 -9.02 0.86
CA HIS A 115 -12.68 -9.29 0.25
C HIS A 115 -12.66 -9.42 -1.28
N MET A 116 -11.49 -9.45 -1.94
CA MET A 116 -11.47 -9.53 -3.41
C MET A 116 -12.23 -10.75 -3.93
N LYS A 117 -13.22 -10.46 -4.80
CA LYS A 117 -14.18 -11.41 -5.37
C LYS A 117 -13.59 -12.38 -6.42
N SER A 118 -12.29 -12.30 -6.71
CA SER A 118 -11.64 -13.26 -7.60
C SER A 118 -11.67 -14.67 -6.99
N LYS A 119 -11.88 -15.69 -7.82
CA LYS A 119 -11.83 -17.10 -7.39
C LYS A 119 -10.51 -17.40 -6.68
N GLU A 120 -9.39 -16.91 -7.24
CA GLU A 120 -8.05 -17.11 -6.68
C GLU A 120 -7.63 -16.07 -5.61
N GLY A 121 -8.29 -14.91 -5.58
CA GLY A 121 -7.90 -13.78 -4.72
C GLY A 121 -6.56 -13.14 -5.12
N ILE A 122 -6.09 -12.18 -4.33
CA ILE A 122 -4.78 -11.52 -4.55
C ILE A 122 -3.72 -12.32 -3.78
N LYS A 123 -2.76 -12.93 -4.48
CA LYS A 123 -1.67 -13.70 -3.87
C LYS A 123 -0.55 -12.74 -3.48
N VAL A 124 -0.60 -12.15 -2.29
CA VAL A 124 0.39 -11.16 -1.79
C VAL A 124 0.96 -11.52 -0.42
N PHE A 125 0.59 -12.68 0.13
CA PHE A 125 1.18 -13.22 1.35
C PHE A 125 2.19 -14.31 0.98
N SER A 126 3.33 -14.35 1.68
CA SER A 126 4.35 -15.37 1.43
C SER A 126 4.91 -15.96 2.73
N ASP A 127 5.19 -17.26 2.69
CA ASP A 127 5.96 -18.00 3.70
C ASP A 127 7.44 -18.16 3.34
N GLY A 128 7.89 -17.49 2.26
CA GLY A 128 9.23 -17.62 1.69
C GLY A 128 9.36 -18.67 0.58
N PHE A 129 8.38 -19.57 0.44
CA PHE A 129 8.37 -20.62 -0.59
C PHE A 129 7.22 -20.46 -1.59
N SER A 130 6.07 -20.01 -1.10
CA SER A 130 4.84 -19.90 -1.86
C SER A 130 4.19 -18.54 -1.67
N TRP A 131 3.31 -18.17 -2.60
CA TRP A 131 2.51 -16.96 -2.54
C TRP A 131 1.03 -17.32 -2.55
N VAL A 132 0.32 -16.86 -1.51
CA VAL A 132 -1.07 -17.23 -1.27
C VAL A 132 -1.94 -15.99 -1.07
N SER A 133 -3.24 -16.16 -1.30
CA SER A 133 -4.24 -15.14 -0.99
C SER A 133 -4.75 -15.26 0.44
N MET A 134 -5.43 -14.22 0.92
CA MET A 134 -5.98 -14.13 2.29
C MET A 134 -6.79 -15.37 2.71
N LYS A 135 -7.46 -16.04 1.76
CA LYS A 135 -8.25 -17.26 2.01
C LYS A 135 -7.42 -18.40 2.62
N ASN A 136 -6.12 -18.43 2.32
CA ASN A 136 -5.19 -19.47 2.75
C ASN A 136 -4.24 -19.01 3.86
N VAL A 137 -4.39 -17.78 4.35
CA VAL A 137 -3.61 -17.26 5.46
C VAL A 137 -4.21 -17.76 6.78
N ARG A 138 -3.36 -18.05 7.76
CA ARG A 138 -3.74 -18.38 9.13
C ARG A 138 -2.92 -17.52 10.07
N PHE A 139 -3.58 -16.81 10.97
CA PHE A 139 -2.92 -16.09 12.05
C PHE A 139 -2.88 -17.01 13.26
N LEU A 140 -1.70 -17.15 13.85
CA LEU A 140 -1.56 -17.87 15.10
C LEU A 140 -2.14 -17.02 16.22
N ASP A 141 -2.85 -17.68 17.13
CA ASP A 141 -3.33 -17.05 18.34
C ASP A 141 -2.14 -16.63 19.23
N ASP A 142 -2.26 -15.49 19.92
CA ASP A 142 -1.22 -14.96 20.82
C ASP A 142 -0.81 -15.96 21.91
N SER A 143 -1.72 -16.86 22.33
CA SER A 143 -1.40 -17.93 23.29
C SER A 143 -0.37 -18.92 22.76
N ILE A 144 -0.27 -19.10 21.44
CA ILE A 144 0.70 -19.98 20.78
C ILE A 144 2.06 -19.28 20.67
N LEU A 145 2.06 -17.95 20.45
CA LEU A 145 3.27 -17.13 20.35
C LEU A 145 3.97 -16.92 21.71
N LYS A 146 3.27 -17.13 22.83
CA LYS A 146 3.80 -16.98 24.20
C LYS A 146 4.40 -18.25 24.79
N ARG A 147 4.62 -19.32 24.00
CA ARG A 147 5.34 -20.48 24.51
C ARG A 147 6.83 -20.13 24.69
N PRO A 148 7.39 -20.26 25.90
CA PRO A 148 8.79 -19.95 26.18
C PRO A 148 9.76 -20.88 25.45
#